data_AF-A0AA41RSJ5-F1
#
_entry.id   AF-A0AA41RSJ5-F1
#
_cell.length_a   1.000
_cell.length_b   1.000
_cell.length_c   1.000
_cell.angle_alpha   90.00
_cell.angle_beta   90.00
_cell.angle_gamma   90.00
#
_symmetry.space_group_name_H-M   'P 1'
#
loop_
_entity.id
_entity.type
_entity.pdbx_description
1 polymer ?
#
loop_
_entity_poly.entity_id
_entity_poly.type
_entity_poly.pdbx_seq_one_letter_code
_entity_poly.pdbx_strand_id
1 'polypeptide(L)'
;CLAEPEKPHYKGGIIVNPEFNDGVQGWEALGKGEMKQQLSNGNRFLVLHSRTHPLDSFGQKVHLEKDKLYALSAWVQINKGNEAVSAIFRTKDGQLLHAGTVLAKSGCWSMLKGGISTNTTSHADLYFETGNAVVEIWVDSISLQPFSKAQWRSHQDTSIEQARKTKVRFEVTDSDGTKLAGVQVSIKQTRSDFPFGCAMSKNILTSTDYQSWFSSRFKFTTFANEMKWYSNETSGPGQENYTIPDAMVAFAKKNNISIRGHNVFWDNPEYQPRWIKALLSEQIGPAAARRIDSVVSRYNGQLIAWDVVNENMHFSFFEEKIGKNASAVFYNRAHQLDATATLFLNEYNTIENSEDKTANPANYLKKLKEIQAHPGNENLPFGIGLQTHFPALPPNLAYMRAGMDMLGSLGFPMWLTEVDVNTGPNQAVVLEEILREGYSNPYVDGMIIFSGPYIDGCRRMCLTDPDYKSNEAGEVVDKLLKEWKSGEFEATTDANGYLHTSLFHGEYDVIVTHPVTNASKVMIFKVSKGNPDEIIHIKVT
;
A
#
# COMPACT_ATOMS: atom_id res chain seq x y z
N CYS A 1 -0.39 17.34 11.98
CA CYS A 1 -1.39 18.41 12.10
C CYS A 1 -0.67 19.75 11.99
N LEU A 2 -1.37 20.79 11.57
CA LEU A 2 -0.84 22.15 11.39
C LEU A 2 -1.47 23.11 12.39
N ALA A 3 -0.84 24.26 12.63
CA ALA A 3 -1.39 25.30 13.50
C ALA A 3 -2.65 25.95 12.88
N GLU A 4 -2.63 26.18 11.57
CA GLU A 4 -3.74 26.68 10.78
C GLU A 4 -4.00 25.73 9.60
N PRO A 5 -5.25 25.61 9.13
CA PRO A 5 -5.58 24.76 8.00
C PRO A 5 -5.08 25.39 6.69
N GLU A 6 -4.69 24.56 5.74
CA GLU A 6 -4.43 25.00 4.37
C GLU A 6 -5.73 25.14 3.60
N LYS A 7 -5.69 25.92 2.51
CA LYS A 7 -6.82 26.11 1.60
C LYS A 7 -7.42 24.79 1.10
N PRO A 8 -8.72 24.76 0.78
CA PRO A 8 -9.35 23.55 0.27
C PRO A 8 -8.70 23.13 -1.05
N HIS A 9 -8.42 21.83 -1.18
CA HIS A 9 -8.05 21.26 -2.47
C HIS A 9 -9.13 21.55 -3.51
N TYR A 10 -8.74 21.65 -4.78
CA TYR A 10 -9.68 21.89 -5.90
C TYR A 10 -10.64 23.07 -5.69
N LYS A 11 -10.25 24.07 -4.88
CA LYS A 11 -11.11 25.21 -4.49
C LYS A 11 -12.45 24.77 -3.86
N GLY A 12 -12.48 23.63 -3.19
CA GLY A 12 -13.68 23.04 -2.57
C GLY A 12 -14.42 22.03 -3.46
N GLY A 13 -14.12 21.95 -4.75
CA GLY A 13 -14.83 21.07 -5.68
C GLY A 13 -16.32 21.41 -5.75
N ILE A 14 -17.19 20.46 -5.41
CA ILE A 14 -18.65 20.67 -5.38
C ILE A 14 -19.18 21.18 -4.04
N ILE A 15 -18.31 21.42 -3.05
CA ILE A 15 -18.71 21.92 -1.74
C ILE A 15 -19.05 23.41 -1.81
N VAL A 16 -20.19 23.78 -1.26
CA VAL A 16 -20.61 25.18 -1.08
C VAL A 16 -19.98 25.75 0.19
N ASN A 17 -19.42 26.95 0.06
CA ASN A 17 -18.81 27.71 1.17
C ASN A 17 -17.75 26.89 1.95
N PRO A 18 -16.71 26.35 1.26
CA PRO A 18 -15.77 25.39 1.84
C PRO A 18 -14.82 25.96 2.92
N GLU A 19 -14.61 27.28 2.90
CA GLU A 19 -13.77 28.04 3.85
C GLU A 19 -14.62 28.90 4.80
N PHE A 20 -15.95 28.73 4.78
CA PHE A 20 -16.88 29.47 5.64
C PHE A 20 -16.70 31.01 5.55
N ASN A 21 -16.44 31.56 4.37
CA ASN A 21 -16.36 33.00 4.19
C ASN A 21 -17.73 33.69 4.23
N ASP A 22 -18.79 32.96 3.89
CA ASP A 22 -20.18 33.44 3.83
C ASP A 22 -21.03 32.91 4.99
N GLY A 23 -20.47 32.91 6.20
CA GLY A 23 -21.15 32.35 7.38
C GLY A 23 -21.31 30.83 7.30
N VAL A 24 -22.51 30.35 7.65
CA VAL A 24 -22.88 28.92 7.61
C VAL A 24 -23.70 28.54 6.36
N GLN A 25 -23.70 29.39 5.33
CA GLN A 25 -24.50 29.15 4.12
C GLN A 25 -24.18 27.79 3.48
N GLY A 26 -25.22 27.01 3.18
CA GLY A 26 -25.10 25.67 2.58
C GLY A 26 -24.82 24.55 3.57
N TRP A 27 -24.76 24.84 4.87
CA TRP A 27 -24.55 23.86 5.94
C TRP A 27 -25.74 23.85 6.91
N GLU A 28 -26.08 22.67 7.41
CA GLU A 28 -27.21 22.47 8.33
C GLU A 28 -26.73 21.65 9.54
N ALA A 29 -27.27 21.96 10.73
CA ALA A 29 -27.08 21.10 11.89
C ALA A 29 -27.90 19.80 11.72
N LEU A 30 -27.28 18.66 12.05
CA LEU A 30 -27.89 17.34 12.02
C LEU A 30 -27.98 16.82 13.46
N GLY A 31 -29.19 16.56 13.96
CA GLY A 31 -29.41 16.15 15.34
C GLY A 31 -29.62 17.35 16.28
N LYS A 32 -29.11 17.25 17.52
CA LYS A 32 -29.35 18.24 18.59
C LYS A 32 -28.18 19.20 18.84
N GLY A 33 -27.05 19.01 18.15
CA GLY A 33 -25.90 19.90 18.25
C GLY A 33 -26.18 21.28 17.68
N GLU A 34 -25.49 22.29 18.20
CA GLU A 34 -25.60 23.67 17.74
C GLU A 34 -24.41 24.00 16.84
N MET A 35 -24.71 24.56 15.67
CA MET A 35 -23.72 24.92 14.66
C MET A 35 -23.46 26.42 14.70
N LYS A 36 -22.18 26.82 14.75
CA LYS A 36 -21.77 28.22 14.64
C LYS A 36 -20.50 28.37 13.81
N GLN A 37 -20.35 29.52 13.18
CA GLN A 37 -19.07 29.95 12.65
C GLN A 37 -18.19 30.54 13.76
N GLN A 38 -16.90 30.27 13.70
CA GLN A 38 -15.91 30.88 14.57
C GLN A 38 -14.77 31.49 13.73
N LEU A 39 -14.11 32.51 14.29
CA LEU A 39 -12.96 33.19 13.71
C LEU A 39 -11.78 33.05 14.66
N SER A 40 -10.65 32.53 14.19
CA SER A 40 -9.38 32.47 14.93
C SER A 40 -8.24 32.79 13.98
N ASN A 41 -7.34 33.70 14.37
CA ASN A 41 -6.17 34.09 13.57
C ASN A 41 -6.48 34.48 12.11
N GLY A 42 -7.65 35.08 11.87
CA GLY A 42 -8.11 35.45 10.52
C GLY A 42 -8.75 34.32 9.73
N ASN A 43 -8.74 33.09 10.25
CA ASN A 43 -9.37 31.92 9.65
C ASN A 43 -10.79 31.70 10.17
N ARG A 44 -11.75 31.47 9.26
CA ARG A 44 -13.15 31.18 9.58
C ARG A 44 -13.41 29.69 9.45
N PHE A 45 -14.02 29.09 10.46
CA PHE A 45 -14.31 27.66 10.46
C PHE A 45 -15.66 27.35 11.10
N LEU A 46 -16.18 26.17 10.83
CA LEU A 46 -17.45 25.70 11.36
C LEU A 46 -17.22 24.89 12.63
N VAL A 47 -18.01 25.16 13.66
CA VAL A 47 -17.98 24.47 14.94
C VAL A 47 -19.33 23.85 15.21
N LEU A 48 -19.33 22.56 15.56
CA LEU A 48 -20.45 21.91 16.19
C LEU A 48 -20.20 21.78 17.69
N HIS A 49 -21.03 22.45 18.49
CA HIS A 49 -20.98 22.41 19.94
C HIS A 49 -22.31 21.97 20.55
N SER A 50 -22.40 21.98 21.88
CA SER A 50 -23.60 21.56 22.63
C SER A 50 -24.11 20.17 22.23
N ARG A 51 -23.21 19.27 21.78
CA ARG A 51 -23.55 17.92 21.32
C ARG A 51 -24.01 17.06 22.50
N THR A 52 -24.99 16.21 22.25
CA THR A 52 -25.59 15.29 23.23
C THR A 52 -25.52 13.83 22.79
N HIS A 53 -25.34 13.58 21.50
CA HIS A 53 -25.15 12.25 20.91
C HIS A 53 -23.95 12.21 19.97
N PRO A 54 -23.30 11.03 19.82
CA PRO A 54 -22.18 10.84 18.88
C PRO A 54 -22.54 11.16 17.41
N LEU A 55 -23.82 11.02 17.06
CA LEU A 55 -24.35 11.29 15.71
C LEU A 55 -24.77 12.76 15.52
N ASP A 56 -24.77 13.58 16.57
CA ASP A 56 -24.97 15.02 16.40
C ASP A 56 -23.81 15.55 15.54
N SER A 57 -24.15 16.12 14.39
CA SER A 57 -23.22 16.57 13.37
C SER A 57 -23.66 17.91 12.73
N PHE A 58 -22.89 18.46 11.81
CA PHE A 58 -23.38 19.33 10.74
C PHE A 58 -23.17 18.62 9.41
N GLY A 59 -23.89 19.02 8.39
CA GLY A 59 -23.69 18.47 7.07
C GLY A 59 -24.11 19.37 5.93
N GLN A 60 -23.74 18.95 4.73
CA GLN A 60 -24.11 19.57 3.48
C GLN A 60 -24.67 18.53 2.54
N LYS A 61 -25.82 18.86 1.92
CA LYS A 61 -26.41 18.03 0.87
C LYS A 61 -25.59 18.17 -0.40
N VAL A 62 -25.14 17.04 -0.93
CA VAL A 62 -24.41 16.95 -2.19
C VAL A 62 -25.18 16.09 -3.18
N HIS A 63 -24.95 16.32 -4.48
CA HIS A 63 -25.45 15.47 -5.55
C HIS A 63 -24.32 14.55 -6.01
N LEU A 64 -24.51 13.24 -5.84
CA LEU A 64 -23.59 12.22 -6.28
C LEU A 64 -24.11 11.64 -7.59
N GLU A 65 -23.33 11.77 -8.65
CA GLU A 65 -23.54 11.14 -9.95
C GLU A 65 -22.97 9.73 -10.00
N LYS A 66 -23.69 8.82 -10.67
CA LYS A 66 -23.27 7.46 -10.99
C LYS A 66 -21.91 7.40 -11.73
N ASP A 67 -21.14 6.35 -11.45
CA ASP A 67 -19.87 5.98 -12.08
C ASP A 67 -18.76 7.05 -11.91
N LYS A 68 -18.83 7.80 -10.81
CA LYS A 68 -17.84 8.79 -10.40
C LYS A 68 -17.08 8.35 -9.15
N LEU A 69 -15.84 8.82 -9.07
CA LEU A 69 -15.00 8.74 -7.88
C LEU A 69 -14.94 10.14 -7.26
N TYR A 70 -15.15 10.23 -5.96
CA TYR A 70 -15.14 11.48 -5.22
C TYR A 70 -13.95 11.51 -4.28
N ALA A 71 -13.00 12.40 -4.53
CA ALA A 71 -11.91 12.66 -3.61
C ALA A 71 -12.38 13.68 -2.56
N LEU A 72 -12.33 13.29 -1.29
CA LEU A 72 -12.69 14.11 -0.15
C LEU A 72 -11.43 14.55 0.60
N SER A 73 -11.37 15.83 0.97
CA SER A 73 -10.46 16.29 2.01
C SER A 73 -11.11 17.33 2.91
N ALA A 74 -10.73 17.38 4.17
CA ALA A 74 -11.15 18.41 5.12
C ALA A 74 -10.08 18.60 6.18
N TRP A 75 -9.95 19.81 6.71
CA TRP A 75 -9.19 20.04 7.94
C TRP A 75 -10.12 19.91 9.13
N VAL A 76 -9.73 19.09 10.10
CA VAL A 76 -10.54 18.73 11.25
C VAL A 76 -9.77 19.01 12.54
N GLN A 77 -10.43 19.67 13.48
CA GLN A 77 -9.94 19.88 14.83
C GLN A 77 -11.05 19.53 15.84
N ILE A 78 -10.66 19.29 17.09
CA ILE A 78 -11.58 19.08 18.20
C ILE A 78 -11.20 20.00 19.36
N ASN A 79 -12.12 20.27 20.27
CA ASN A 79 -11.86 21.20 21.38
C ASN A 79 -11.02 20.62 22.53
N LYS A 80 -10.94 19.28 22.67
CA LYS A 80 -10.17 18.63 23.75
C LYS A 80 -9.73 17.21 23.37
N GLY A 81 -8.54 16.84 23.83
CA GLY A 81 -8.02 15.47 23.69
C GLY A 81 -7.61 15.09 22.27
N ASN A 82 -7.77 13.81 21.95
CA ASN A 82 -7.53 13.23 20.63
C ASN A 82 -8.68 12.26 20.34
N GLU A 83 -9.36 12.41 19.21
CA GLU A 83 -10.52 11.59 18.86
C GLU A 83 -10.48 11.21 17.38
N ALA A 84 -10.99 10.02 17.07
CA ALA A 84 -11.25 9.65 15.69
C ALA A 84 -12.46 10.46 15.19
N VAL A 85 -12.28 11.15 14.08
CA VAL A 85 -13.36 11.84 13.36
C VAL A 85 -13.46 11.25 11.97
N SER A 86 -14.66 10.81 11.59
CA SER A 86 -14.94 10.18 10.31
C SER A 86 -15.86 11.05 9.47
N ALA A 87 -15.60 11.11 8.17
CA ALA A 87 -16.51 11.70 7.20
C ALA A 87 -17.38 10.62 6.57
N ILE A 88 -18.69 10.87 6.52
CA ILE A 88 -19.68 9.91 6.04
C ILE A 88 -20.65 10.61 5.10
N PHE A 89 -21.05 9.90 4.04
CA PHE A 89 -22.18 10.27 3.21
C PHE A 89 -23.38 9.40 3.56
N ARG A 90 -24.50 10.01 3.93
CA ARG A 90 -25.77 9.29 4.07
C ARG A 90 -26.65 9.58 2.86
N THR A 91 -26.88 8.56 2.04
CA THR A 91 -27.77 8.67 0.88
C THR A 91 -29.24 8.75 1.30
N LYS A 92 -30.10 9.18 0.38
CA LYS A 92 -31.55 9.32 0.62
C LYS A 92 -32.24 8.03 1.08
N ASP A 93 -31.77 6.86 0.65
CA ASP A 93 -32.25 5.53 1.05
C ASP A 93 -31.64 5.02 2.36
N GLY A 94 -30.78 5.82 3.01
CA GLY A 94 -30.21 5.53 4.32
C GLY A 94 -28.90 4.73 4.29
N GLN A 95 -28.34 4.46 3.11
CA GLN A 95 -27.02 3.85 2.99
C GLN A 95 -25.96 4.81 3.54
N LEU A 96 -25.03 4.28 4.33
CA LEU A 96 -23.87 5.02 4.83
C LEU A 96 -22.65 4.67 3.99
N LEU A 97 -22.06 5.68 3.37
CA LEU A 97 -20.81 5.55 2.62
C LEU A 97 -19.70 6.19 3.46
N HIS A 98 -18.88 5.35 4.08
CA HIS A 98 -17.74 5.79 4.87
C HIS A 98 -16.64 6.30 3.94
N ALA A 99 -16.27 7.58 4.08
CA ALA A 99 -15.33 8.22 3.17
C ALA A 99 -13.89 8.19 3.68
N GLY A 100 -13.69 8.28 5.00
CA GLY A 100 -12.37 8.29 5.61
C GLY A 100 -12.42 8.74 7.06
N THR A 101 -11.33 8.49 7.77
CA THR A 101 -11.18 8.77 9.20
C THR A 101 -9.84 9.43 9.47
N VAL A 102 -9.79 10.37 10.41
CA VAL A 102 -8.54 10.96 10.91
C VAL A 102 -8.53 10.97 12.45
N LEU A 103 -7.35 10.87 13.04
CA LEU A 103 -7.16 11.19 14.46
C LEU A 103 -7.03 12.71 14.64
N ALA A 104 -8.15 13.37 14.92
CA ALA A 104 -8.21 14.80 15.19
C ALA A 104 -7.69 15.11 16.60
N LYS A 105 -7.09 16.28 16.77
CA LYS A 105 -6.45 16.69 18.03
C LYS A 105 -6.88 18.09 18.43
N SER A 106 -6.84 18.36 19.73
CA SER A 106 -6.97 19.72 20.25
C SER A 106 -5.72 20.54 19.98
N GLY A 107 -5.90 21.78 19.55
CA GLY A 107 -4.82 22.76 19.37
C GLY A 107 -4.07 22.67 18.03
N CYS A 108 -4.47 21.78 17.12
CA CYS A 108 -3.95 21.74 15.76
C CYS A 108 -4.96 21.11 14.78
N TRP A 109 -4.88 21.50 13.51
CA TRP A 109 -5.72 21.00 12.43
C TRP A 109 -5.14 19.72 11.82
N SER A 110 -5.91 18.64 11.86
CA SER A 110 -5.60 17.34 11.25
C SER A 110 -6.25 17.24 9.87
N MET A 111 -5.47 16.87 8.85
CA MET A 111 -6.01 16.62 7.51
C MET A 111 -6.72 15.27 7.46
N LEU A 112 -8.03 15.29 7.23
CA LEU A 112 -8.81 14.13 6.80
C LEU A 112 -8.71 14.05 5.28
N LYS A 113 -8.18 12.94 4.77
CA LYS A 113 -8.30 12.54 3.36
C LYS A 113 -9.18 11.29 3.28
N GLY A 114 -9.98 11.21 2.23
CA GLY A 114 -10.87 10.10 2.00
C GLY A 114 -11.51 10.15 0.63
N GLY A 115 -12.54 9.36 0.43
CA GLY A 115 -13.35 9.41 -0.76
C GLY A 115 -14.33 8.27 -0.86
N ILE A 116 -15.22 8.38 -1.84
CA ILE A 116 -16.20 7.35 -2.18
C ILE A 116 -16.22 7.09 -3.68
N SER A 117 -16.55 5.86 -4.05
CA SER A 117 -16.99 5.51 -5.41
C SER A 117 -18.48 5.21 -5.35
N THR A 118 -19.25 5.70 -6.30
CA THR A 118 -20.69 5.40 -6.39
C THR A 118 -21.07 4.89 -7.77
N ASN A 119 -21.96 3.90 -7.79
CA ASN A 119 -22.57 3.35 -9.01
C ASN A 119 -24.04 3.78 -9.18
N THR A 120 -24.52 4.67 -8.32
CA THR A 120 -25.88 5.21 -8.36
C THR A 120 -25.86 6.73 -8.30
N THR A 121 -26.82 7.35 -8.98
CA THR A 121 -27.04 8.80 -8.86
C THR A 121 -27.99 9.03 -7.69
N SER A 122 -27.55 9.78 -6.68
CA SER A 122 -28.34 10.05 -5.47
C SER A 122 -27.97 11.39 -4.84
N HIS A 123 -28.86 11.93 -4.02
CA HIS A 123 -28.48 12.96 -3.06
C HIS A 123 -27.97 12.30 -1.78
N ALA A 124 -26.95 12.90 -1.18
CA ALA A 124 -26.41 12.45 0.10
C ALA A 124 -26.10 13.62 1.03
N ASP A 125 -26.28 13.42 2.33
CA ASP A 125 -25.77 14.31 3.37
C ASP A 125 -24.30 13.94 3.63
N LEU A 126 -23.35 14.83 3.33
CA LEU A 126 -21.98 14.73 3.84
C LEU A 126 -21.95 15.29 5.26
N TYR A 127 -21.48 14.49 6.22
CA TYR A 127 -21.35 14.92 7.61
C TYR A 127 -20.12 14.30 8.30
N PHE A 128 -19.80 14.81 9.48
CA PHE A 128 -18.62 14.39 10.26
C PHE A 128 -19.04 13.87 11.63
N GLU A 129 -18.61 12.67 12.01
CA GLU A 129 -18.96 12.07 13.28
C GLU A 129 -17.75 11.67 14.10
N THR A 130 -17.95 11.57 15.41
CA THR A 130 -16.99 11.02 16.36
C THR A 130 -17.73 10.25 17.43
N GLY A 131 -17.14 9.17 17.94
CA GLY A 131 -17.73 8.34 18.99
C GLY A 131 -17.95 9.08 20.32
N ASN A 132 -17.26 10.20 20.53
CA ASN A 132 -17.37 11.00 21.74
C ASN A 132 -18.45 12.09 21.61
N ALA A 133 -19.57 11.91 22.31
CA ALA A 133 -20.73 12.81 22.26
C ALA A 133 -20.49 14.21 22.85
N VAL A 134 -19.45 14.40 23.67
CA VAL A 134 -19.19 15.66 24.41
C VAL A 134 -18.00 16.45 23.86
N VAL A 135 -17.39 15.99 22.76
CA VAL A 135 -16.31 16.69 22.06
C VAL A 135 -16.89 17.52 20.93
N GLU A 136 -16.45 18.77 20.80
CA GLU A 136 -16.83 19.60 19.67
C GLU A 136 -16.07 19.18 18.41
N ILE A 137 -16.74 19.25 17.26
CA ILE A 137 -16.12 18.98 15.95
C ILE A 137 -15.95 20.32 15.24
N TRP A 138 -14.72 20.64 14.86
CA TRP A 138 -14.38 21.84 14.11
C TRP A 138 -13.89 21.42 12.73
N VAL A 139 -14.43 22.02 11.67
CA VAL A 139 -14.03 21.72 10.29
C VAL A 139 -13.74 22.99 9.50
N ASP A 140 -12.83 22.86 8.56
CA ASP A 140 -12.48 23.90 7.62
C ASP A 140 -11.97 23.33 6.29
N SER A 141 -11.97 24.16 5.25
CA SER A 141 -11.33 23.93 3.97
C SER A 141 -11.70 22.57 3.37
N ILE A 142 -13.02 22.34 3.32
CA ILE A 142 -13.61 21.07 2.86
C ILE A 142 -13.63 21.06 1.33
N SER A 143 -13.22 19.94 0.75
CA SER A 143 -13.24 19.72 -0.69
C SER A 143 -13.84 18.36 -1.01
N LEU A 144 -14.75 18.34 -1.98
CA LEU A 144 -15.27 17.12 -2.58
C LEU A 144 -15.18 17.24 -4.09
N GLN A 145 -14.21 16.55 -4.70
CA GLN A 145 -13.95 16.65 -6.13
C GLN A 145 -14.39 15.37 -6.86
N PRO A 146 -15.39 15.44 -7.76
CA PRO A 146 -15.74 14.32 -8.62
C PRO A 146 -14.71 14.13 -9.74
N PHE A 147 -14.45 12.88 -10.07
CA PHE A 147 -13.64 12.43 -11.19
C PHE A 147 -14.37 11.33 -11.95
N SER A 148 -14.31 11.36 -13.28
CA SER A 148 -14.65 10.20 -14.09
C SER A 148 -13.57 9.12 -13.97
N LYS A 149 -13.91 7.87 -14.30
CA LYS A 149 -12.91 6.78 -14.40
C LYS A 149 -11.76 7.15 -15.35
N ALA A 150 -12.04 7.84 -16.46
CA ALA A 150 -11.01 8.30 -17.40
C ALA A 150 -10.07 9.35 -16.80
N GLN A 151 -10.59 10.32 -16.04
CA GLN A 151 -9.76 11.29 -15.33
C GLN A 151 -8.92 10.62 -14.25
N TRP A 152 -9.51 9.68 -13.49
CA TRP A 152 -8.78 8.91 -12.48
C TRP A 152 -7.65 8.10 -13.11
N ARG A 153 -7.91 7.47 -14.26
CA ARG A 153 -6.90 6.73 -14.99
C ARG A 153 -5.77 7.62 -15.51
N SER A 154 -6.10 8.77 -16.10
CA SER A 154 -5.09 9.73 -16.53
C SER A 154 -4.22 10.22 -15.36
N HIS A 155 -4.80 10.37 -14.16
CA HIS A 155 -4.04 10.65 -12.94
C HIS A 155 -3.11 9.47 -12.55
N GLN A 156 -3.59 8.22 -12.61
CA GLN A 156 -2.74 7.04 -12.36
C GLN A 156 -1.53 7.02 -13.33
N ASP A 157 -1.76 7.25 -14.62
CA ASP A 157 -0.69 7.26 -15.63
C ASP A 157 0.33 8.37 -15.36
N THR A 158 -0.15 9.56 -14.96
CA THR A 158 0.71 10.70 -14.58
C THR A 158 1.55 10.36 -13.34
N SER A 159 0.93 9.74 -12.33
CA SER A 159 1.63 9.33 -11.11
C SER A 159 2.66 8.23 -11.38
N ILE A 160 2.38 7.31 -12.30
CA ILE A 160 3.35 6.29 -12.75
C ILE A 160 4.55 6.96 -13.43
N GLU A 161 4.31 7.89 -14.35
CA GLU A 161 5.36 8.63 -15.04
C GLU A 161 6.27 9.38 -14.06
N GLN A 162 5.72 9.90 -12.95
CA GLN A 162 6.49 10.62 -11.93
C GLN A 162 7.18 9.70 -10.91
N ALA A 163 6.52 8.60 -10.51
CA ALA A 163 6.97 7.78 -9.38
C ALA A 163 7.80 6.57 -9.81
N ARG A 164 7.61 6.08 -11.04
CA ARG A 164 8.16 4.81 -11.53
C ARG A 164 9.11 4.98 -12.70
N LYS A 165 9.24 6.18 -13.26
CA LYS A 165 10.07 6.46 -14.41
C LYS A 165 10.95 7.68 -14.18
N THR A 166 12.07 7.70 -14.88
CA THR A 166 13.00 8.83 -14.94
C THR A 166 13.25 9.20 -16.40
N LYS A 167 13.26 10.51 -16.69
CA LYS A 167 13.72 11.04 -17.97
C LYS A 167 15.24 10.95 -18.04
N VAL A 168 15.73 10.26 -19.05
CA VAL A 168 17.16 9.99 -19.26
C VAL A 168 17.58 10.59 -20.59
N ARG A 169 18.79 11.16 -20.61
CA ARG A 169 19.41 11.69 -21.83
C ARG A 169 20.73 10.99 -22.10
N PHE A 170 20.84 10.33 -23.24
CA PHE A 170 22.10 9.77 -23.70
C PHE A 170 22.82 10.80 -24.55
N GLU A 171 24.06 11.13 -24.20
CA GLU A 171 24.96 11.93 -25.03
C GLU A 171 25.96 11.00 -25.70
N VAL A 172 25.95 10.97 -27.03
CA VAL A 172 26.82 10.08 -27.80
C VAL A 172 27.89 10.89 -28.52
N THR A 173 29.14 10.56 -28.26
CA THR A 173 30.31 11.22 -28.85
C THR A 173 31.28 10.23 -29.49
N ASP A 174 32.05 10.72 -30.45
CA ASP A 174 33.26 10.07 -30.96
C ASP A 174 34.41 10.17 -29.93
N SER A 175 35.52 9.51 -30.21
CA SER A 175 36.77 9.51 -29.45
C SER A 175 37.34 10.92 -29.19
N ASP A 176 37.15 11.84 -30.13
CA ASP A 176 37.60 13.24 -30.04
C ASP A 176 36.62 14.16 -29.28
N GLY A 177 35.48 13.63 -28.84
CA GLY A 177 34.42 14.38 -28.16
C GLY A 177 33.39 15.02 -29.08
N THR A 178 33.47 14.82 -30.39
CA THR A 178 32.48 15.28 -31.36
C THR A 178 31.15 14.57 -31.12
N LYS A 179 30.05 15.32 -31.01
CA LYS A 179 28.71 14.76 -30.84
C LYS A 179 28.22 14.14 -32.13
N LEU A 180 27.70 12.92 -32.04
CA LEU A 180 27.34 12.12 -33.20
C LEU A 180 25.82 12.06 -33.41
N ALA A 181 25.35 12.57 -34.54
CA ALA A 181 23.94 12.54 -34.92
C ALA A 181 23.57 11.23 -35.64
N GLY A 182 22.31 10.80 -35.50
CA GLY A 182 21.78 9.62 -36.19
C GLY A 182 22.36 8.28 -35.73
N VAL A 183 23.03 8.25 -34.57
CA VAL A 183 23.60 7.01 -34.01
C VAL A 183 22.48 6.16 -33.44
N GLN A 184 22.45 4.88 -33.81
CA GLN A 184 21.47 3.93 -33.26
C GLN A 184 21.87 3.54 -31.84
N VAL A 185 20.91 3.65 -30.92
CA VAL A 185 21.00 3.24 -29.52
C VAL A 185 19.90 2.20 -29.28
N SER A 186 20.30 0.97 -29.00
CA SER A 186 19.41 -0.10 -28.57
C SER A 186 19.38 -0.15 -27.05
N ILE A 187 18.18 -0.14 -26.46
CA ILE A 187 17.95 -0.10 -25.02
C ILE A 187 17.06 -1.27 -24.64
N LYS A 188 17.52 -2.10 -23.69
CA LYS A 188 16.78 -3.25 -23.19
C LYS A 188 16.74 -3.27 -21.68
N GLN A 189 15.54 -3.20 -21.11
CA GLN A 189 15.38 -3.41 -19.67
C GLN A 189 15.60 -4.89 -19.33
N THR A 190 16.57 -5.16 -18.45
CA THR A 190 16.92 -6.51 -18.01
C THR A 190 16.31 -6.84 -16.65
N ARG A 191 16.05 -5.83 -15.81
CA ARG A 191 15.40 -6.00 -14.51
C ARG A 191 14.53 -4.81 -14.14
N SER A 192 13.31 -5.07 -13.66
CA SER A 192 12.46 -4.04 -13.05
C SER A 192 12.88 -3.79 -11.61
N ASP A 193 12.89 -2.53 -11.18
CA ASP A 193 13.18 -2.18 -9.77
C ASP A 193 11.97 -2.36 -8.86
N PHE A 194 10.74 -2.26 -9.38
CA PHE A 194 9.53 -2.41 -8.57
C PHE A 194 9.31 -3.89 -8.18
N PRO A 195 9.30 -4.24 -6.89
CA PRO A 195 8.97 -5.56 -6.39
C PRO A 195 7.54 -5.97 -6.73
N PHE A 196 7.38 -6.86 -7.70
CA PHE A 196 6.13 -7.53 -8.01
C PHE A 196 6.31 -9.04 -7.89
N GLY A 197 5.51 -9.69 -7.06
CA GLY A 197 5.65 -11.10 -6.74
C GLY A 197 4.33 -11.85 -6.62
N CYS A 198 4.44 -13.12 -6.27
CA CYS A 198 3.32 -14.02 -6.04
C CYS A 198 3.62 -14.87 -4.79
N ALA A 199 2.58 -15.29 -4.06
CA ALA A 199 2.74 -16.27 -3.00
C ALA A 199 3.23 -17.60 -3.58
N MET A 200 4.04 -18.33 -2.81
CA MET A 200 4.60 -19.62 -3.17
C MET A 200 4.23 -20.64 -2.09
N SER A 201 3.73 -21.80 -2.50
CA SER A 201 3.46 -22.92 -1.60
C SER A 201 4.52 -24.02 -1.73
N LYS A 202 4.52 -24.96 -0.80
CA LYS A 202 5.37 -26.17 -0.82
C LYS A 202 5.30 -26.98 -2.11
N ASN A 203 4.24 -26.88 -2.91
CA ASN A 203 4.10 -27.61 -4.17
C ASN A 203 5.20 -27.22 -5.19
N ILE A 204 5.84 -26.07 -4.99
CA ILE A 204 7.02 -25.65 -5.77
C ILE A 204 8.17 -26.67 -5.70
N LEU A 205 8.25 -27.46 -4.63
CA LEU A 205 9.34 -28.40 -4.43
C LEU A 205 9.21 -29.67 -5.29
N THR A 206 8.00 -30.00 -5.74
CA THR A 206 7.71 -31.26 -6.44
C THR A 206 7.21 -31.05 -7.87
N SER A 207 6.62 -29.90 -8.21
CA SER A 207 6.10 -29.62 -9.55
C SER A 207 7.09 -28.84 -10.41
N THR A 208 7.66 -29.48 -11.43
CA THR A 208 8.55 -28.83 -12.42
C THR A 208 7.85 -27.74 -13.22
N ASP A 209 6.57 -27.93 -13.51
CA ASP A 209 5.76 -26.95 -14.24
C ASP A 209 5.52 -25.72 -13.37
N TYR A 210 5.26 -25.90 -12.07
CA TYR A 210 5.13 -24.78 -11.14
C TYR A 210 6.45 -24.02 -11.02
N GLN A 211 7.58 -24.73 -10.91
CA GLN A 211 8.91 -24.10 -10.87
C GLN A 211 9.15 -23.23 -12.11
N SER A 212 8.84 -23.75 -13.29
CA SER A 212 9.01 -23.04 -14.57
C SER A 212 8.05 -21.87 -14.70
N TRP A 213 6.79 -22.05 -14.32
CA TRP A 213 5.76 -21.01 -14.35
C TRP A 213 6.10 -19.85 -13.40
N PHE A 214 6.54 -20.15 -12.17
CA PHE A 214 6.83 -19.15 -11.16
C PHE A 214 8.11 -18.37 -11.47
N SER A 215 9.23 -19.08 -11.70
CA SER A 215 10.56 -18.47 -11.82
C SER A 215 10.73 -17.60 -13.08
N SER A 216 9.91 -17.84 -14.11
CA SER A 216 9.86 -17.03 -15.33
C SER A 216 9.13 -15.70 -15.15
N ARG A 217 8.30 -15.55 -14.11
CA ARG A 217 7.43 -14.38 -13.89
C ARG A 217 7.82 -13.56 -12.67
N PHE A 218 8.04 -14.22 -11.53
CA PHE A 218 8.11 -13.56 -10.23
C PHE A 218 9.51 -13.65 -9.65
N LYS A 219 10.03 -12.49 -9.21
CA LYS A 219 11.32 -12.37 -8.50
C LYS A 219 11.17 -12.03 -7.03
N PHE A 220 9.92 -11.99 -6.55
CA PHE A 220 9.57 -11.75 -5.17
C PHE A 220 8.50 -12.74 -4.75
N THR A 221 8.54 -13.18 -3.50
CA THR A 221 7.58 -14.13 -2.95
C THR A 221 7.31 -13.90 -1.48
N THR A 222 6.17 -14.39 -1.03
CA THR A 222 5.94 -14.79 0.37
C THR A 222 5.62 -16.28 0.39
N PHE A 223 5.85 -16.98 1.49
CA PHE A 223 5.43 -18.38 1.62
C PHE A 223 4.01 -18.42 2.18
N ALA A 224 3.13 -19.19 1.54
CA ALA A 224 1.69 -19.16 1.85
C ALA A 224 1.38 -19.62 3.29
N ASN A 225 2.05 -20.68 3.74
CA ASN A 225 1.87 -21.23 5.09
C ASN A 225 3.18 -21.70 5.73
N GLU A 226 4.20 -21.96 4.94
CA GLU A 226 5.32 -22.82 5.32
C GLU A 226 6.25 -22.21 6.37
N MET A 227 6.14 -20.91 6.63
CA MET A 227 6.82 -20.19 7.72
C MET A 227 5.91 -19.84 8.90
N LYS A 228 4.61 -20.10 8.84
CA LYS A 228 3.68 -19.80 9.95
C LYS A 228 3.90 -20.74 11.12
N TRP A 229 3.72 -20.24 12.34
CA TRP A 229 4.07 -20.99 13.56
C TRP A 229 3.37 -22.35 13.65
N TYR A 230 2.09 -22.43 13.29
CA TYR A 230 1.33 -23.69 13.28
C TYR A 230 1.87 -24.74 12.28
N SER A 231 2.64 -24.33 11.28
CA SER A 231 3.26 -25.21 10.29
C SER A 231 4.64 -25.71 10.70
N ASN A 232 5.38 -24.96 11.51
CA ASN A 232 6.74 -25.33 11.90
C ASN A 232 6.84 -25.96 13.29
N GLU A 233 5.86 -25.81 14.18
CA GLU A 233 5.94 -26.35 15.55
C GLU A 233 4.64 -27.07 15.93
N THR A 234 4.23 -28.02 15.11
CA THR A 234 2.94 -28.73 15.24
C THR A 234 2.94 -29.78 16.36
N SER A 235 4.06 -30.49 16.57
CA SER A 235 4.12 -31.68 17.44
C SER A 235 4.23 -31.38 18.93
N GLY A 236 4.57 -30.14 19.29
CA GLY A 236 4.71 -29.72 20.68
C GLY A 236 5.86 -28.73 20.88
N PRO A 237 6.03 -28.21 22.11
CA PRO A 237 7.05 -27.21 22.41
C PRO A 237 8.46 -27.72 22.09
N GLY A 238 9.22 -26.93 21.34
CA GLY A 238 10.59 -27.22 20.90
C GLY A 238 10.70 -28.25 19.78
N GLN A 239 9.58 -28.80 19.29
CA GLN A 239 9.58 -29.79 18.19
C GLN A 239 9.38 -29.08 16.85
N GLU A 240 10.41 -28.34 16.46
CA GLU A 240 10.40 -27.52 15.25
C GLU A 240 10.75 -28.34 14.00
N ASN A 241 10.05 -28.08 12.90
CA ASN A 241 10.30 -28.66 11.59
C ASN A 241 10.29 -27.58 10.49
N TYR A 242 11.49 -27.22 10.05
CA TYR A 242 11.72 -26.26 8.97
C TYR A 242 12.11 -26.91 7.64
N THR A 243 12.00 -28.24 7.51
CA THR A 243 12.44 -28.98 6.31
C THR A 243 11.85 -28.39 5.01
N ILE A 244 10.55 -28.08 5.03
CA ILE A 244 9.84 -27.52 3.87
C ILE A 244 10.25 -26.07 3.59
N PRO A 245 10.14 -25.11 4.53
CA PRO A 245 10.54 -23.72 4.25
C PRO A 245 12.03 -23.60 3.92
N ASP A 246 12.92 -24.42 4.49
CA ASP A 246 14.35 -24.40 4.13
C ASP A 246 14.59 -24.81 2.67
N ALA A 247 13.91 -25.86 2.21
CA ALA A 247 13.99 -26.30 0.81
C ALA A 247 13.43 -25.23 -0.14
N MET A 248 12.37 -24.52 0.27
CA MET A 248 11.80 -23.42 -0.52
C MET A 248 12.72 -22.20 -0.54
N VAL A 249 13.38 -21.86 0.57
CA VAL A 249 14.42 -20.81 0.61
C VAL A 249 15.57 -21.15 -0.34
N ALA A 250 16.01 -22.40 -0.35
CA ALA A 250 17.03 -22.87 -1.28
C ALA A 250 16.59 -22.76 -2.75
N PHE A 251 15.34 -23.12 -3.06
CA PHE A 251 14.77 -22.93 -4.39
C PHE A 251 14.73 -21.45 -4.79
N ALA A 252 14.25 -20.57 -3.91
CA ALA A 252 14.15 -19.14 -4.16
C ALA A 252 15.55 -18.53 -4.42
N LYS A 253 16.53 -18.86 -3.57
CA LYS A 253 17.92 -18.41 -3.72
C LYS A 253 18.53 -18.87 -5.05
N LYS A 254 18.32 -20.13 -5.44
CA LYS A 254 18.79 -20.68 -6.73
C LYS A 254 18.23 -19.91 -7.93
N ASN A 255 17.02 -19.37 -7.81
CA ASN A 255 16.31 -18.68 -8.89
C ASN A 255 16.33 -17.14 -8.77
N ASN A 256 17.14 -16.59 -7.85
CA ASN A 256 17.20 -15.16 -7.54
C ASN A 256 15.82 -14.55 -7.22
N ILE A 257 15.06 -15.24 -6.36
CA ILE A 257 13.75 -14.80 -5.87
C ILE A 257 13.92 -14.33 -4.42
N SER A 258 13.59 -13.07 -4.15
CA SER A 258 13.60 -12.50 -2.80
C SER A 258 12.35 -12.89 -2.00
N ILE A 259 12.50 -13.11 -0.70
CA ILE A 259 11.43 -13.64 0.15
C ILE A 259 11.05 -12.64 1.24
N ARG A 260 9.74 -12.38 1.39
CA ARG A 260 9.14 -11.81 2.60
C ARG A 260 8.79 -12.96 3.55
N GLY A 261 9.30 -12.92 4.78
CA GLY A 261 8.98 -13.87 5.82
C GLY A 261 7.57 -13.63 6.36
N HIS A 262 6.67 -14.57 6.13
CA HIS A 262 5.29 -14.51 6.60
C HIS A 262 4.93 -15.79 7.37
N ASN A 263 4.78 -15.73 8.69
CA ASN A 263 5.03 -14.61 9.59
C ASN A 263 5.72 -15.12 10.87
N VAL A 264 6.28 -14.24 11.69
CA VAL A 264 6.84 -14.65 12.98
C VAL A 264 5.70 -15.07 13.90
N PHE A 265 4.73 -14.16 14.09
CA PHE A 265 3.52 -14.37 14.86
C PHE A 265 2.27 -13.95 14.09
N TRP A 266 1.19 -14.71 14.26
CA TRP A 266 -0.15 -14.34 13.80
C TRP A 266 -1.07 -14.18 15.01
N ASP A 267 -1.50 -12.96 15.29
CA ASP A 267 -2.13 -12.64 16.58
C ASP A 267 -3.56 -13.18 16.72
N ASN A 268 -4.15 -13.70 15.64
CA ASN A 268 -5.43 -14.39 15.69
C ASN A 268 -5.33 -15.71 16.49
N PRO A 269 -6.10 -15.87 17.59
CA PRO A 269 -6.08 -17.09 18.41
C PRO A 269 -6.42 -18.38 17.65
N GLU A 270 -7.14 -18.30 16.53
CA GLU A 270 -7.47 -19.44 15.68
C GLU A 270 -6.22 -20.09 15.08
N TYR A 271 -5.20 -19.30 14.76
CA TYR A 271 -4.02 -19.75 14.04
C TYR A 271 -2.80 -20.00 14.93
N GLN A 272 -2.95 -19.92 16.25
CA GLN A 272 -1.92 -20.38 17.17
C GLN A 272 -1.75 -21.91 17.12
N PRO A 273 -0.52 -22.46 17.29
CA PRO A 273 -0.33 -23.90 17.46
C PRO A 273 -1.23 -24.46 18.58
N ARG A 274 -1.76 -25.68 18.40
CA ARG A 274 -2.71 -26.27 19.38
C ARG A 274 -2.15 -26.31 20.81
N TRP A 275 -0.87 -26.61 20.97
CA TRP A 275 -0.22 -26.67 22.28
C TRP A 275 -0.07 -25.28 22.92
N ILE A 276 0.13 -24.20 22.14
CA ILE A 276 0.15 -22.82 22.64
C ILE A 276 -1.20 -22.44 23.25
N LYS A 277 -2.31 -22.81 22.60
CA LYS A 277 -3.66 -22.52 23.11
C LYS A 277 -3.96 -23.20 24.44
N ALA A 278 -3.26 -24.28 24.76
CA ALA A 278 -3.43 -25.04 26.00
C ALA A 278 -2.52 -24.55 27.14
N LEU A 279 -1.62 -23.59 26.87
CA LEU A 279 -0.71 -23.06 27.88
C LEU A 279 -1.40 -22.08 28.83
N LEU A 280 -0.86 -22.00 30.05
CA LEU A 280 -1.12 -20.91 30.97
C LEU A 280 -0.40 -19.63 30.48
N SER A 281 -0.92 -18.46 30.84
CA SER A 281 -0.41 -17.17 30.35
C SER A 281 1.10 -16.98 30.62
N GLU A 282 1.59 -17.40 31.79
CA GLU A 282 2.99 -17.34 32.18
C GLU A 282 3.93 -18.22 31.32
N GLN A 283 3.38 -19.20 30.61
CA GLN A 283 4.14 -20.08 29.72
C GLN A 283 4.17 -19.57 28.28
N ILE A 284 3.24 -18.68 27.90
CA ILE A 284 3.14 -18.12 26.54
C ILE A 284 4.35 -17.21 26.24
N GLY A 285 4.78 -16.40 27.21
CA GLY A 285 5.93 -15.49 27.03
C GLY A 285 7.22 -16.24 26.67
N PRO A 286 7.64 -17.24 27.48
CA PRO A 286 8.78 -18.10 27.15
C PRO A 286 8.63 -18.86 25.82
N ALA A 287 7.41 -19.28 25.46
CA ALA A 287 7.16 -19.95 24.19
C ALA A 287 7.31 -19.00 22.99
N ALA A 288 6.75 -17.79 23.08
CA ALA A 288 6.93 -16.75 22.07
C ALA A 288 8.40 -16.36 21.92
N ALA A 289 9.14 -16.19 23.02
CA ALA A 289 10.57 -15.90 22.99
C ALA A 289 11.37 -16.99 22.23
N ARG A 290 11.09 -18.28 22.48
CA ARG A 290 11.73 -19.37 21.72
C ARG A 290 11.38 -19.33 20.24
N ARG A 291 10.11 -19.07 19.91
CA ARG A 291 9.66 -19.00 18.51
C ARG A 291 10.38 -17.92 17.73
N ILE A 292 10.41 -16.68 18.23
CA ILE A 292 11.08 -15.57 17.53
C ILE A 292 12.58 -15.82 17.41
N ASP A 293 13.22 -16.33 18.48
CA ASP A 293 14.64 -16.67 18.49
C ASP A 293 14.99 -17.74 17.46
N SER A 294 14.15 -18.77 17.33
CA SER A 294 14.34 -19.83 16.35
C SER A 294 14.15 -19.34 14.93
N VAL A 295 12.96 -18.83 14.60
CA VAL A 295 12.59 -18.58 13.20
C VAL A 295 13.37 -17.41 12.59
N VAL A 296 13.58 -16.32 13.34
CA VAL A 296 14.27 -15.14 12.83
C VAL A 296 15.77 -15.42 12.70
N SER A 297 16.40 -16.06 13.70
CA SER A 297 17.83 -16.41 13.61
C SER A 297 18.11 -17.40 12.48
N ARG A 298 17.21 -18.35 12.24
CA ARG A 298 17.36 -19.35 11.17
C ARG A 298 17.46 -18.70 9.79
N TYR A 299 16.66 -17.66 9.54
CA TYR A 299 16.57 -17.01 8.24
C TYR A 299 17.25 -15.64 8.17
N ASN A 300 18.04 -15.27 9.18
CA ASN A 300 18.79 -14.03 9.23
C ASN A 300 19.59 -13.80 7.93
N GLY A 301 19.38 -12.66 7.29
CA GLY A 301 20.06 -12.26 6.06
C GLY A 301 19.63 -13.04 4.81
N GLN A 302 18.62 -13.89 4.90
CA GLN A 302 18.06 -14.65 3.76
C GLN A 302 16.72 -14.08 3.28
N LEU A 303 16.07 -13.24 4.08
CA LEU A 303 14.77 -12.64 3.80
C LEU A 303 14.91 -11.12 3.72
N ILE A 304 14.13 -10.48 2.85
CA ILE A 304 14.16 -9.01 2.70
C ILE A 304 13.28 -8.29 3.72
N ALA A 305 12.33 -9.03 4.33
CA ALA A 305 11.35 -8.48 5.24
C ALA A 305 10.76 -9.57 6.14
N TRP A 306 10.20 -9.16 7.27
CA TRP A 306 9.38 -9.98 8.16
C TRP A 306 8.03 -9.30 8.41
N ASP A 307 6.93 -10.03 8.24
CA ASP A 307 5.69 -9.72 8.92
C ASP A 307 5.85 -10.20 10.37
N VAL A 308 6.16 -9.27 11.29
CA VAL A 308 6.57 -9.60 12.67
C VAL A 308 5.36 -10.06 13.48
N VAL A 309 4.30 -9.26 13.46
CA VAL A 309 3.03 -9.61 14.08
C VAL A 309 1.92 -9.31 13.08
N ASN A 310 1.31 -10.37 12.57
CA ASN A 310 0.19 -10.30 11.63
C ASN A 310 -1.12 -10.10 12.40
N GLU A 311 -1.96 -9.17 11.94
CA GLU A 311 -3.35 -8.95 12.39
C GLU A 311 -3.54 -8.54 13.86
N ASN A 312 -2.56 -7.85 14.46
CA ASN A 312 -2.63 -7.38 15.87
C ASN A 312 -3.37 -6.04 16.05
N MET A 313 -4.18 -5.64 15.07
CA MET A 313 -5.23 -4.63 15.27
C MET A 313 -6.59 -5.28 15.46
N HIS A 314 -6.89 -6.32 14.67
CA HIS A 314 -8.11 -7.12 14.82
C HIS A 314 -8.06 -8.05 16.02
N PHE A 315 -6.85 -8.52 16.37
CA PHE A 315 -6.63 -9.43 17.49
C PHE A 315 -5.60 -8.85 18.46
N SER A 316 -5.54 -9.47 19.65
CA SER A 316 -4.69 -9.04 20.77
C SER A 316 -4.18 -10.23 21.60
N PHE A 317 -3.97 -11.40 20.98
CA PHE A 317 -3.65 -12.63 21.70
C PHE A 317 -2.41 -12.48 22.59
N PHE A 318 -1.31 -11.94 22.05
CA PHE A 318 -0.10 -11.74 22.84
C PHE A 318 -0.25 -10.61 23.86
N GLU A 319 -0.83 -9.47 23.47
CA GLU A 319 -1.04 -8.34 24.37
C GLU A 319 -1.90 -8.69 25.59
N GLU A 320 -2.94 -9.51 25.41
CA GLU A 320 -3.81 -9.98 26.50
C GLU A 320 -3.12 -10.97 27.42
N LYS A 321 -2.27 -11.85 26.87
CA LYS A 321 -1.66 -12.95 27.63
C LYS A 321 -0.39 -12.54 28.35
N ILE A 322 0.44 -11.73 27.72
CA ILE A 322 1.79 -11.41 28.21
C ILE A 322 2.06 -9.90 28.33
N GLY A 323 1.02 -9.08 28.14
CA GLY A 323 0.99 -7.66 28.46
C GLY A 323 0.99 -6.74 27.23
N LYS A 324 0.44 -5.54 27.39
CA LYS A 324 0.16 -4.56 26.32
C LYS A 324 1.34 -4.20 25.39
N ASN A 325 2.58 -4.43 25.83
CA ASN A 325 3.78 -4.11 25.05
C ASN A 325 4.32 -5.31 24.26
N ALA A 326 3.66 -6.48 24.30
CA ALA A 326 4.13 -7.73 23.70
C ALA A 326 4.57 -7.56 22.25
N SER A 327 3.68 -7.02 21.41
CA SER A 327 3.99 -6.73 20.01
C SER A 327 5.23 -5.86 19.88
N ALA A 328 5.32 -4.74 20.62
CA ALA A 328 6.46 -3.83 20.51
C ALA A 328 7.81 -4.48 20.89
N VAL A 329 7.81 -5.37 21.88
CA VAL A 329 9.00 -6.17 22.26
C VAL A 329 9.41 -7.11 21.13
N PHE A 330 8.47 -7.70 20.40
CA PHE A 330 8.77 -8.60 19.28
C PHE A 330 9.47 -7.88 18.12
N TYR A 331 9.10 -6.64 17.80
CA TYR A 331 9.80 -5.86 16.77
C TYR A 331 11.26 -5.60 17.15
N ASN A 332 11.51 -5.20 18.40
CA ASN A 332 12.87 -5.00 18.88
C ASN A 332 13.70 -6.29 18.78
N ARG A 333 13.13 -7.41 19.23
CA ARG A 333 13.80 -8.70 19.23
C ARG A 333 14.05 -9.22 17.81
N ALA A 334 13.10 -9.04 16.88
CA ALA A 334 13.28 -9.41 15.48
C ALA A 334 14.49 -8.68 14.88
N HIS A 335 14.62 -7.37 15.11
CA HIS A 335 15.75 -6.59 14.61
C HIS A 335 17.10 -7.00 15.22
N GLN A 336 17.12 -7.37 16.49
CA GLN A 336 18.35 -7.87 17.13
C GLN A 336 18.84 -9.18 16.50
N LEU A 337 17.92 -10.02 16.00
CA LEU A 337 18.22 -11.31 15.40
C LEU A 337 18.51 -11.21 13.90
N ASP A 338 17.86 -10.29 13.21
CA ASP A 338 18.09 -9.93 11.80
C ASP A 338 18.03 -8.41 11.62
N ALA A 339 19.20 -7.78 11.54
CA ALA A 339 19.33 -6.34 11.39
C ALA A 339 19.08 -5.84 9.95
N THR A 340 18.92 -6.75 8.98
CA THR A 340 18.83 -6.43 7.55
C THR A 340 17.40 -6.42 7.02
N ALA A 341 16.51 -7.18 7.65
CA ALA A 341 15.11 -7.27 7.23
C ALA A 341 14.29 -6.04 7.63
N THR A 342 13.40 -5.60 6.74
CA THR A 342 12.35 -4.61 7.08
C THR A 342 11.25 -5.28 7.91
N LEU A 343 10.76 -4.60 8.95
CA LEU A 343 9.82 -5.14 9.92
C LEU A 343 8.41 -4.59 9.71
N PHE A 344 7.54 -5.41 9.13
CA PHE A 344 6.18 -5.03 8.76
C PHE A 344 5.17 -5.29 9.88
N LEU A 345 4.33 -4.30 10.12
CA LEU A 345 2.97 -4.50 10.60
C LEU A 345 2.13 -4.93 9.39
N ASN A 346 1.41 -6.04 9.47
CA ASN A 346 0.65 -6.58 8.34
C ASN A 346 -0.81 -6.79 8.76
N GLU A 347 -1.74 -6.14 8.06
CA GLU A 347 -3.15 -6.08 8.46
C GLU A 347 -4.09 -6.04 7.24
N TYR A 348 -5.30 -6.59 7.40
CA TYR A 348 -6.36 -6.57 6.39
C TYR A 348 -7.38 -5.47 6.64
N ASN A 349 -8.25 -5.24 5.66
CA ASN A 349 -9.34 -4.25 5.68
C ASN A 349 -8.92 -2.79 5.90
N THR A 350 -7.62 -2.50 5.88
CA THR A 350 -7.11 -1.13 6.06
C THR A 350 -7.53 -0.22 4.90
N ILE A 351 -7.49 -0.73 3.67
CA ILE A 351 -7.84 -0.01 2.43
C ILE A 351 -8.96 -0.70 1.64
N GLU A 352 -9.33 -1.92 2.02
CA GLU A 352 -10.28 -2.79 1.34
C GLU A 352 -11.73 -2.51 1.75
N ASN A 353 -11.93 -2.14 3.02
CA ASN A 353 -13.24 -1.90 3.60
C ASN A 353 -13.27 -0.59 4.39
N SER A 354 -13.91 0.45 3.83
CA SER A 354 -14.06 1.74 4.50
C SER A 354 -14.95 1.70 5.75
N GLU A 355 -15.73 0.63 5.94
CA GLU A 355 -16.56 0.44 7.14
C GLU A 355 -15.79 -0.17 8.31
N ASP A 356 -14.57 -0.67 8.07
CA ASP A 356 -13.76 -1.28 9.12
C ASP A 356 -13.26 -0.23 10.12
N LYS A 357 -13.88 -0.21 11.30
CA LYS A 357 -13.53 0.72 12.37
C LYS A 357 -12.29 0.27 13.15
N THR A 358 -11.84 -0.97 12.98
CA THR A 358 -10.69 -1.53 13.70
C THR A 358 -9.40 -1.15 12.99
N ALA A 359 -9.28 -1.53 11.72
CA ALA A 359 -8.04 -1.43 10.95
C ALA A 359 -7.96 -0.26 9.97
N ASN A 360 -8.89 0.71 9.99
CA ASN A 360 -8.78 1.88 9.11
C ASN A 360 -7.40 2.59 9.21
N PRO A 361 -7.00 3.37 8.18
CA PRO A 361 -5.66 3.95 8.07
C PRO A 361 -5.23 4.80 9.28
N ALA A 362 -6.17 5.50 9.93
CA ALA A 362 -5.87 6.31 11.10
C ALA A 362 -5.51 5.45 12.32
N ASN A 363 -6.22 4.34 12.53
CA ASN A 363 -5.91 3.39 13.60
C ASN A 363 -4.63 2.61 13.31
N TYR A 364 -4.37 2.28 12.05
CA TYR A 364 -3.12 1.63 11.65
C TYR A 364 -1.93 2.53 11.99
N LEU A 365 -2.01 3.80 11.59
CA LEU A 365 -1.01 4.82 11.92
C LEU A 365 -0.80 4.96 13.43
N LYS A 366 -1.89 4.87 14.22
CA LYS A 366 -1.82 4.90 15.68
C LYS A 366 -1.10 3.68 16.23
N LYS A 367 -1.48 2.45 15.85
CA LYS A 367 -0.85 1.20 16.30
C LYS A 367 0.65 1.18 15.96
N LEU A 368 1.01 1.57 14.74
CA LEU A 368 2.41 1.61 14.34
C LEU A 368 3.20 2.61 15.20
N LYS A 369 2.69 3.82 15.43
CA LYS A 369 3.33 4.81 16.32
C LYS A 369 3.46 4.33 17.77
N GLU A 370 2.48 3.57 18.27
CA GLU A 370 2.55 2.96 19.61
C GLU A 370 3.68 1.94 19.70
N ILE A 371 3.86 1.11 18.66
CA ILE A 371 4.98 0.16 18.56
C ILE A 371 6.31 0.92 18.49
N GLN A 372 6.39 1.99 17.71
CA GLN A 372 7.59 2.82 17.57
C GLN A 372 8.01 3.55 18.84
N ALA A 373 7.03 3.98 19.64
CA ALA A 373 7.29 4.71 20.88
C ALA A 373 7.84 3.83 22.02
N HIS A 374 7.92 2.52 21.82
CA HIS A 374 8.51 1.61 22.79
C HIS A 374 10.04 1.79 22.83
N PRO A 375 10.69 1.80 24.02
CA PRO A 375 12.13 1.97 24.12
C PRO A 375 12.91 0.94 23.29
N GLY A 376 13.84 1.41 22.47
CA GLY A 376 14.65 0.60 21.57
C GLY A 376 14.04 0.44 20.17
N ASN A 377 12.83 0.94 19.93
CA ASN A 377 12.18 0.87 18.63
C ASN A 377 12.38 2.11 17.75
N GLU A 378 13.07 3.15 18.23
CA GLU A 378 13.08 4.48 17.62
C GLU A 378 13.63 4.51 16.18
N ASN A 379 14.58 3.62 15.86
CA ASN A 379 15.27 3.58 14.57
C ASN A 379 15.11 2.25 13.83
N LEU A 380 14.11 1.45 14.17
CA LEU A 380 13.89 0.17 13.49
C LEU A 380 13.42 0.41 12.04
N PRO A 381 13.79 -0.48 11.10
CA PRO A 381 13.36 -0.39 9.71
C PRO A 381 11.91 -0.87 9.56
N PHE A 382 10.95 -0.08 10.04
CA PHE A 382 9.52 -0.42 9.94
C PHE A 382 9.02 -0.44 8.50
N GLY A 383 8.03 -1.29 8.23
CA GLY A 383 7.28 -1.35 6.99
C GLY A 383 5.76 -1.35 7.23
N ILE A 384 5.01 -0.94 6.21
CA ILE A 384 3.55 -0.91 6.19
C ILE A 384 3.04 -2.03 5.29
N GLY A 385 2.36 -3.02 5.86
CA GLY A 385 1.85 -4.19 5.16
C GLY A 385 0.33 -4.15 5.08
N LEU A 386 -0.19 -4.03 3.86
CA LEU A 386 -1.63 -4.00 3.58
C LEU A 386 -1.99 -5.29 2.87
N GLN A 387 -2.70 -6.20 3.52
CA GLN A 387 -2.99 -7.54 2.95
C GLN A 387 -3.70 -7.41 1.59
N THR A 388 -4.65 -6.48 1.44
CA THR A 388 -5.29 -6.17 0.15
C THR A 388 -6.18 -7.33 -0.33
N HIS A 389 -6.94 -7.91 0.59
CA HIS A 389 -7.96 -8.94 0.30
C HIS A 389 -9.30 -8.29 -0.08
N PHE A 390 -9.60 -8.17 -1.37
CA PHE A 390 -10.81 -7.51 -1.83
C PHE A 390 -11.97 -8.48 -2.11
N PRO A 391 -13.23 -8.08 -1.86
CA PRO A 391 -14.38 -8.77 -2.42
C PRO A 391 -14.41 -8.61 -3.95
N ALA A 392 -15.18 -9.46 -4.65
CA ALA A 392 -15.45 -9.32 -6.09
C ALA A 392 -16.45 -8.20 -6.40
N LEU A 393 -16.36 -7.08 -5.70
CA LEU A 393 -17.20 -5.89 -5.81
C LEU A 393 -16.33 -4.70 -6.25
N PRO A 394 -16.92 -3.69 -6.92
CA PRO A 394 -16.19 -2.49 -7.30
C PRO A 394 -15.46 -1.85 -6.10
N PRO A 395 -14.14 -1.69 -6.15
CA PRO A 395 -13.37 -1.12 -5.05
C PRO A 395 -13.61 0.39 -4.91
N ASN A 396 -13.57 0.88 -3.67
CA ASN A 396 -13.54 2.32 -3.42
C ASN A 396 -12.11 2.86 -3.62
N LEU A 397 -11.72 3.09 -4.88
CA LEU A 397 -10.37 3.55 -5.23
C LEU A 397 -10.02 4.91 -4.61
N ALA A 398 -11.00 5.78 -4.38
CA ALA A 398 -10.76 7.07 -3.73
C ALA A 398 -10.38 6.90 -2.25
N TYR A 399 -11.05 5.98 -1.53
CA TYR A 399 -10.66 5.58 -0.17
C TYR A 399 -9.29 4.89 -0.16
N MET A 400 -9.06 3.97 -1.10
CA MET A 400 -7.78 3.26 -1.23
C MET A 400 -6.60 4.24 -1.42
N ARG A 401 -6.71 5.20 -2.34
CA ARG A 401 -5.72 6.28 -2.55
C ARG A 401 -5.47 7.04 -1.26
N ALA A 402 -6.53 7.52 -0.63
CA ALA A 402 -6.44 8.37 0.56
C ALA A 402 -5.80 7.63 1.74
N GLY A 403 -6.13 6.35 1.92
CA GLY A 403 -5.53 5.49 2.95
C GLY A 403 -4.04 5.30 2.74
N MET A 404 -3.62 4.98 1.51
CA MET A 404 -2.19 4.85 1.17
C MET A 404 -1.45 6.18 1.31
N ASP A 405 -2.03 7.31 0.89
CA ASP A 405 -1.42 8.63 1.09
C ASP A 405 -1.25 8.99 2.57
N MET A 406 -2.24 8.65 3.41
CA MET A 406 -2.16 8.89 4.86
C MET A 406 -1.04 8.06 5.49
N LEU A 407 -0.97 6.78 5.16
CA LEU A 407 0.03 5.86 5.71
C LEU A 407 1.44 6.18 5.20
N GLY A 408 1.56 6.55 3.92
CA GLY A 408 2.80 6.97 3.28
C GLY A 408 3.44 8.23 3.91
N SER A 409 2.66 9.04 4.63
CA SER A 409 3.18 10.21 5.36
C SER A 409 4.20 9.87 6.45
N LEU A 410 4.28 8.60 6.87
CA LEU A 410 5.31 8.13 7.79
C LEU A 410 6.69 7.98 7.15
N GLY A 411 6.75 7.86 5.82
CA GLY A 411 8.00 7.62 5.09
C GLY A 411 8.56 6.20 5.21
N PHE A 412 7.78 5.24 5.74
CA PHE A 412 8.15 3.83 5.73
C PHE A 412 7.77 3.15 4.41
N PRO A 413 8.54 2.13 3.99
CA PRO A 413 8.17 1.34 2.82
C PRO A 413 6.79 0.70 2.99
N MET A 414 5.95 0.79 1.96
CA MET A 414 4.60 0.22 1.99
C MET A 414 4.43 -0.87 0.94
N TRP A 415 3.85 -2.01 1.32
CA TRP A 415 3.62 -3.12 0.42
C TRP A 415 2.14 -3.52 0.44
N LEU A 416 1.61 -3.85 -0.74
CA LEU A 416 0.38 -4.64 -0.85
C LEU A 416 0.78 -6.11 -0.77
N THR A 417 0.61 -6.74 0.39
CA THR A 417 1.36 -7.93 0.78
C THR A 417 0.69 -9.24 0.39
N GLU A 418 -0.63 -9.23 0.17
CA GLU A 418 -1.41 -10.45 -0.06
C GLU A 418 -2.56 -10.22 -1.07
N VAL A 419 -2.31 -9.48 -2.15
CA VAL A 419 -3.35 -9.04 -3.09
C VAL A 419 -4.11 -10.24 -3.67
N ASP A 420 -5.38 -10.36 -3.33
CA ASP A 420 -6.32 -11.26 -3.96
C ASP A 420 -7.72 -10.64 -4.05
N VAL A 421 -8.55 -11.26 -4.89
CA VAL A 421 -9.95 -10.88 -5.04
C VAL A 421 -10.79 -12.14 -4.86
N ASN A 422 -11.85 -12.08 -4.06
CA ASN A 422 -12.79 -13.19 -3.92
C ASN A 422 -13.32 -13.66 -5.29
N THR A 423 -13.73 -14.93 -5.38
CA THR A 423 -14.35 -15.44 -6.61
C THR A 423 -15.64 -14.70 -6.92
N GLY A 424 -15.80 -14.25 -8.17
CA GLY A 424 -17.00 -13.57 -8.63
C GLY A 424 -16.90 -13.09 -10.08
N PRO A 425 -17.99 -12.63 -10.69
CA PRO A 425 -18.06 -12.32 -12.13
C PRO A 425 -17.14 -11.17 -12.56
N ASN A 426 -16.73 -10.31 -11.62
CA ASN A 426 -15.86 -9.16 -11.90
C ASN A 426 -14.45 -9.34 -11.32
N GLN A 427 -14.04 -10.56 -10.95
CA GLN A 427 -12.78 -10.81 -10.24
C GLN A 427 -11.56 -10.20 -10.96
N ALA A 428 -11.41 -10.45 -12.27
CA ALA A 428 -10.30 -9.92 -13.05
C ALA A 428 -10.34 -8.39 -13.21
N VAL A 429 -11.53 -7.81 -13.38
CA VAL A 429 -11.72 -6.35 -13.49
C VAL A 429 -11.32 -5.65 -12.19
N VAL A 430 -11.78 -6.19 -11.06
CA VAL A 430 -11.46 -5.65 -9.73
C VAL A 430 -9.97 -5.79 -9.43
N LEU A 431 -9.37 -6.94 -9.78
CA LEU A 431 -7.92 -7.15 -9.66
C LEU A 431 -7.14 -6.08 -10.43
N GLU A 432 -7.52 -5.78 -11.67
CA GLU A 432 -6.86 -4.75 -12.46
C GLU A 432 -7.00 -3.36 -11.83
N GLU A 433 -8.18 -2.99 -11.33
CA GLU A 433 -8.42 -1.70 -10.67
C GLU A 433 -7.53 -1.54 -9.42
N ILE A 434 -7.44 -2.57 -8.57
CA ILE A 434 -6.60 -2.57 -7.35
C ILE A 434 -5.11 -2.48 -7.69
N LEU A 435 -4.64 -3.29 -8.64
CA LEU A 435 -3.23 -3.33 -9.02
C LEU A 435 -2.75 -2.01 -9.61
N ARG A 436 -3.55 -1.37 -10.47
CA ARG A 436 -3.24 -0.04 -10.98
C ARG A 436 -3.23 1.02 -9.90
N GLU A 437 -4.17 0.96 -8.96
CA GLU A 437 -4.25 1.92 -7.87
C GLU A 437 -3.03 1.82 -6.95
N GLY A 438 -2.62 0.60 -6.60
CA GLY A 438 -1.39 0.34 -5.84
C GLY A 438 -0.13 0.77 -6.59
N TYR A 439 0.06 0.33 -7.84
CA TYR A 439 1.27 0.63 -8.60
C TYR A 439 1.47 2.12 -8.86
N SER A 440 0.37 2.85 -9.11
CA SER A 440 0.39 4.30 -9.34
C SER A 440 0.48 5.13 -8.05
N ASN A 441 0.46 4.52 -6.86
CA ASN A 441 0.69 5.25 -5.62
C ASN A 441 2.19 5.41 -5.33
N PRO A 442 2.72 6.65 -5.20
CA PRO A 442 4.15 6.89 -5.04
C PRO A 442 4.75 6.37 -3.73
N TYR A 443 3.89 6.03 -2.75
CA TYR A 443 4.29 5.47 -1.46
C TYR A 443 4.29 3.94 -1.44
N VAL A 444 3.70 3.27 -2.42
CA VAL A 444 3.75 1.81 -2.51
C VAL A 444 5.10 1.40 -3.12
N ASP A 445 5.82 0.53 -2.42
CA ASP A 445 7.15 0.06 -2.77
C ASP A 445 7.19 -1.40 -3.20
N GLY A 446 6.07 -2.13 -3.13
CA GLY A 446 6.01 -3.50 -3.62
C GLY A 446 4.62 -4.12 -3.54
N MET A 447 4.41 -5.18 -4.32
CA MET A 447 3.17 -5.94 -4.34
C MET A 447 3.44 -7.44 -4.43
N ILE A 448 2.72 -8.23 -3.65
CA ILE A 448 2.67 -9.69 -3.75
C ILE A 448 1.22 -10.09 -4.00
N ILE A 449 0.97 -10.79 -5.11
CA ILE A 449 -0.31 -11.44 -5.36
C ILE A 449 -0.43 -12.68 -4.47
N PHE A 450 -1.49 -12.82 -3.69
CA PHE A 450 -1.74 -14.02 -2.88
C PHE A 450 -2.50 -15.10 -3.66
N SER A 451 -1.88 -15.56 -4.75
CA SER A 451 -2.43 -16.53 -5.70
C SER A 451 -1.36 -17.57 -6.08
N GLY A 452 -1.68 -18.40 -7.07
CA GLY A 452 -0.82 -19.38 -7.69
C GLY A 452 -1.48 -19.97 -8.95
N PRO A 453 -0.82 -20.93 -9.61
CA PRO A 453 -1.43 -21.70 -10.68
C PRO A 453 -2.53 -22.62 -10.13
N TYR A 454 -3.44 -23.08 -10.98
CA TYR A 454 -4.57 -23.95 -10.58
C TYR A 454 -4.14 -25.14 -9.71
N ILE A 455 -3.06 -25.82 -10.10
CA ILE A 455 -2.57 -27.02 -9.41
C ILE A 455 -2.07 -26.73 -7.99
N ASP A 456 -1.74 -25.46 -7.69
CA ASP A 456 -1.34 -25.02 -6.36
C ASP A 456 -2.53 -24.82 -5.41
N GLY A 457 -3.76 -24.99 -5.93
CA GLY A 457 -5.01 -24.80 -5.21
C GLY A 457 -5.45 -23.33 -5.13
N CYS A 458 -4.52 -22.36 -5.25
CA CYS A 458 -4.71 -20.91 -5.46
C CYS A 458 -5.80 -20.17 -4.63
N ARG A 459 -6.37 -20.84 -3.62
CA ARG A 459 -7.40 -20.35 -2.70
C ARG A 459 -8.62 -19.75 -3.43
N ARG A 460 -8.65 -18.43 -3.59
CA ARG A 460 -9.81 -17.62 -4.00
C ARG A 460 -9.73 -17.17 -5.45
N MET A 461 -8.51 -17.07 -5.96
CA MET A 461 -8.19 -16.51 -7.26
C MET A 461 -7.02 -17.31 -7.81
N CYS A 462 -7.22 -18.04 -8.91
CA CYS A 462 -6.15 -18.74 -9.62
C CYS A 462 -5.69 -17.86 -10.78
N LEU A 463 -4.41 -17.95 -11.14
CA LEU A 463 -3.90 -17.27 -12.34
C LEU A 463 -3.91 -18.15 -13.59
N THR A 464 -4.10 -19.46 -13.44
CA THR A 464 -4.12 -20.39 -14.56
C THR A 464 -5.30 -21.36 -14.48
N ASP A 465 -5.56 -22.03 -15.60
CA ASP A 465 -6.30 -23.29 -15.66
C ASP A 465 -5.39 -24.49 -15.26
N PRO A 466 -5.91 -25.74 -15.26
CA PRO A 466 -5.11 -26.93 -14.96
C PRO A 466 -3.94 -27.20 -15.92
N ASP A 467 -3.98 -26.64 -17.14
CA ASP A 467 -2.96 -26.80 -18.18
C ASP A 467 -1.92 -25.65 -18.17
N TYR A 468 -1.88 -24.86 -17.09
CA TYR A 468 -1.03 -23.67 -16.94
C TYR A 468 -1.27 -22.54 -17.94
N LYS A 469 -2.41 -22.53 -18.64
CA LYS A 469 -2.81 -21.38 -19.46
C LYS A 469 -3.37 -20.30 -18.56
N SER A 470 -2.94 -19.06 -18.78
CA SER A 470 -3.46 -17.91 -18.03
C SER A 470 -4.97 -17.81 -18.21
N ASN A 471 -5.70 -17.70 -17.10
CA ASN A 471 -7.13 -17.36 -17.12
C ASN A 471 -7.28 -15.83 -17.08
N GLU A 472 -8.51 -15.30 -16.99
CA GLU A 472 -8.74 -13.84 -17.00
C GLU A 472 -7.93 -13.07 -15.95
N ALA A 473 -7.77 -13.61 -14.73
CA ALA A 473 -6.96 -12.99 -13.69
C ALA A 473 -5.46 -13.09 -14.00
N GLY A 474 -4.99 -14.23 -14.52
CA GLY A 474 -3.62 -14.39 -15.01
C GLY A 474 -3.28 -13.46 -16.17
N GLU A 475 -4.20 -13.28 -17.11
CA GLU A 475 -4.05 -12.36 -18.25
C GLU A 475 -3.93 -10.90 -17.78
N VAL A 476 -4.66 -10.51 -16.74
CA VAL A 476 -4.47 -9.19 -16.10
C VAL A 476 -3.06 -9.04 -15.56
N VAL A 477 -2.55 -10.02 -14.82
CA VAL A 477 -1.18 -9.97 -14.26
C VAL A 477 -0.13 -9.93 -15.37
N ASP A 478 -0.23 -10.82 -16.36
CA ASP A 478 0.72 -10.89 -17.49
C ASP A 478 0.70 -9.58 -18.30
N LYS A 479 -0.48 -8.99 -18.51
CA LYS A 479 -0.64 -7.68 -19.16
C LYS A 479 0.06 -6.57 -18.40
N LEU A 480 -0.15 -6.48 -17.08
CA LEU A 480 0.44 -5.43 -16.25
C LEU A 480 1.95 -5.57 -16.11
N LEU A 481 2.47 -6.80 -15.96
CA LEU A 481 3.91 -7.05 -16.00
C LEU A 481 4.56 -6.64 -17.32
N LYS A 482 3.82 -6.72 -18.44
CA LYS A 482 4.28 -6.23 -19.74
C LYS A 482 4.20 -4.71 -19.85
N GLU A 483 3.17 -4.09 -19.28
CA GLU A 483 2.95 -2.64 -19.31
C GLU A 483 3.94 -1.88 -18.41
N TRP A 484 4.30 -2.44 -17.26
CA TRP A 484 5.13 -1.81 -16.23
C TRP A 484 6.64 -2.08 -16.42
N LYS A 485 7.08 -1.95 -17.66
CA LYS A 485 8.48 -2.05 -18.07
C LYS A 485 8.70 -1.29 -19.38
N SER A 486 9.92 -0.81 -19.59
CA SER A 486 10.30 -0.12 -20.83
C SER A 486 10.45 -1.08 -22.02
N GLY A 487 10.68 -2.37 -21.74
CA GLY A 487 10.89 -3.38 -22.78
C GLY A 487 12.23 -3.23 -23.50
N GLU A 488 12.23 -3.53 -24.80
CA GLU A 488 13.37 -3.44 -25.70
C GLU A 488 12.98 -2.57 -26.89
N PHE A 489 13.78 -1.54 -27.19
CA PHE A 489 13.53 -0.65 -28.32
C PHE A 489 14.83 -0.01 -28.82
N GLU A 490 14.77 0.50 -30.05
CA GLU A 490 15.86 1.24 -30.68
C GLU A 490 15.41 2.67 -30.97
N ALA A 491 16.34 3.60 -30.80
CA ALA A 491 16.15 4.99 -31.18
C ALA A 491 17.45 5.58 -31.72
N THR A 492 17.38 6.76 -32.32
CA THR A 492 18.55 7.46 -32.88
C THR A 492 18.80 8.78 -32.19
N THR A 493 20.07 9.18 -32.11
CA THR A 493 20.44 10.51 -31.60
C THR A 493 20.02 11.63 -32.56
N ASP A 494 19.65 12.77 -31.98
CA ASP A 494 19.30 13.99 -32.69
C ASP A 494 20.54 14.67 -33.32
N ALA A 495 20.32 15.82 -33.97
CA ALA A 495 21.37 16.60 -34.62
C ALA A 495 22.47 17.10 -33.66
N ASN A 496 22.19 17.13 -32.35
CA ASN A 496 23.14 17.52 -31.31
C ASN A 496 23.77 16.31 -30.61
N GLY A 497 23.54 15.10 -31.11
CA GLY A 497 24.08 13.85 -30.56
C GLY A 497 23.40 13.38 -29.28
N TYR A 498 22.17 13.82 -29.02
CA TYR A 498 21.40 13.38 -27.85
C TYR A 498 20.25 12.45 -28.21
N LEU A 499 19.99 11.47 -27.35
CA LEU A 499 18.73 10.72 -27.33
C LEU A 499 18.02 10.98 -25.99
N HIS A 500 16.77 11.43 -26.06
CA HIS A 500 15.92 11.68 -24.90
C HIS A 500 14.84 10.60 -24.81
N THR A 501 14.68 9.99 -23.65
CA THR A 501 13.63 9.00 -23.40
C THR A 501 13.22 8.97 -21.94
N SER A 502 12.08 8.34 -21.62
CA SER A 502 11.60 8.12 -20.26
C SER A 502 11.54 6.64 -19.97
N LEU A 503 12.30 6.20 -18.98
CA LEU A 503 12.55 4.80 -18.67
C LEU A 503 11.99 4.45 -17.30
N PHE A 504 11.33 3.31 -17.18
CA PHE A 504 10.99 2.70 -15.90
C PHE A 504 12.23 2.45 -15.04
N HIS A 505 12.11 2.59 -13.73
CA HIS A 505 13.20 2.27 -12.82
C HIS A 505 13.60 0.78 -12.95
N GLY A 506 14.90 0.53 -13.00
CA GLY A 506 15.43 -0.79 -13.29
C GLY A 506 16.83 -0.79 -13.87
N GLU A 507 17.30 -1.98 -14.20
CA GLU A 507 18.59 -2.21 -14.85
C GLU A 507 18.40 -2.41 -16.35
N TYR A 508 19.36 -1.91 -17.13
CA TYR A 508 19.29 -1.85 -18.58
C TYR A 508 20.62 -2.20 -19.22
N ASP A 509 20.55 -2.94 -20.33
CA ASP A 509 21.63 -3.07 -21.29
C ASP A 509 21.43 -2.04 -22.40
N VAL A 510 22.49 -1.31 -22.75
CA VAL A 510 22.50 -0.33 -23.84
C VAL A 510 23.61 -0.67 -24.81
N ILE A 511 23.26 -0.71 -26.10
CA ILE A 511 24.19 -0.92 -27.20
C ILE A 511 24.14 0.31 -28.10
N VAL A 512 25.28 0.95 -28.30
CA VAL A 512 25.43 2.10 -29.20
C VAL A 512 26.31 1.70 -30.37
N THR A 513 25.78 1.81 -31.59
CA THR A 513 26.46 1.37 -32.82
C THR A 513 26.83 2.57 -33.68
N HIS A 514 28.13 2.75 -33.91
CA HIS A 514 28.65 3.83 -34.73
C HIS A 514 28.14 3.72 -36.19
N PRO A 515 27.56 4.78 -36.78
CA PRO A 515 26.86 4.71 -38.06
C PRO A 515 27.78 4.40 -39.25
N VAL A 516 29.05 4.80 -39.18
CA VAL A 516 30.03 4.58 -40.26
C VAL A 516 30.91 3.34 -40.05
N THR A 517 31.55 3.23 -38.89
CA THR A 517 32.52 2.15 -38.61
C THR A 517 31.87 0.83 -38.16
N ASN A 518 30.58 0.84 -37.82
CA ASN A 518 29.88 -0.27 -37.14
C ASN A 518 30.51 -0.70 -35.81
N ALA A 519 31.41 0.11 -35.24
CA ALA A 519 31.92 -0.12 -33.89
C ALA A 519 30.77 -0.03 -32.89
N SER A 520 30.66 -1.00 -31.98
CA SER A 520 29.59 -1.06 -30.99
C SER A 520 30.13 -0.94 -29.57
N LYS A 521 29.48 -0.12 -28.75
CA LYS A 521 29.74 -0.03 -27.31
C LYS A 521 28.57 -0.60 -26.54
N VAL A 522 28.86 -1.52 -25.62
CA VAL A 522 27.87 -2.09 -24.70
C VAL A 522 28.10 -1.51 -23.31
N MET A 523 27.02 -1.16 -22.62
CA MET A 523 27.05 -0.70 -21.24
C MET A 523 25.82 -1.18 -20.47
N ILE A 524 26.00 -1.35 -19.17
CA ILE A 524 24.93 -1.64 -18.21
C ILE A 524 24.73 -0.40 -17.37
N PHE A 525 23.49 0.04 -17.19
CA PHE A 525 23.18 1.16 -16.32
C PHE A 525 21.89 0.92 -15.54
N LYS A 526 21.74 1.63 -14.42
CA LYS A 526 20.57 1.55 -13.55
C LYS A 526 19.85 2.89 -13.55
N VAL A 527 18.55 2.87 -13.82
CA VAL A 527 17.65 4.01 -13.66
C VAL A 527 16.98 3.91 -12.29
N SER A 528 17.13 4.93 -11.46
CA SER A 528 16.53 4.98 -10.12
C SER A 528 15.78 6.29 -9.87
N LYS A 529 15.01 6.31 -8.78
CA LYS A 529 14.26 7.48 -8.33
C LYS A 529 15.22 8.57 -7.85
N GLY A 530 15.06 9.79 -8.34
CA GLY A 530 15.72 10.99 -7.79
C GLY A 530 16.89 11.56 -8.59
N ASN A 531 17.17 11.06 -9.81
CA ASN A 531 18.20 11.62 -10.70
C ASN A 531 17.53 12.29 -11.93
N PRO A 532 16.88 13.45 -11.77
CA PRO A 532 16.19 14.11 -12.88
C PRO A 532 17.19 14.52 -13.96
N ASP A 533 16.87 14.19 -15.21
CA ASP A 533 17.67 14.51 -16.41
C ASP A 533 19.11 13.95 -16.39
N GLU A 534 19.27 12.73 -15.85
CA GLU A 534 20.54 12.02 -15.84
C GLU A 534 21.14 11.95 -17.26
N ILE A 535 22.31 12.56 -17.43
CA ILE A 535 23.07 12.52 -18.67
C ILE A 535 23.99 11.31 -18.63
N ILE A 536 23.75 10.39 -19.55
CA ILE A 536 24.59 9.22 -19.74
C ILE A 536 25.54 9.51 -20.89
N HIS A 537 26.80 9.75 -20.57
CA HIS A 537 27.84 10.05 -21.55
C HIS A 537 28.41 8.76 -22.15
N ILE A 538 28.35 8.62 -23.47
CA ILE A 538 28.80 7.43 -24.20
C ILE A 538 29.81 7.85 -25.26
N LYS A 539 31.04 7.33 -25.12
CA LYS A 539 32.06 7.36 -26.18
C LYS A 539 32.01 6.06 -26.96
N VAL A 540 31.71 6.13 -28.26
CA VAL A 540 31.45 4.95 -29.09
C VAL A 540 32.74 4.25 -29.54
N THR A 541 33.82 5.00 -29.69
CA THR A 541 35.15 4.55 -30.16
C THR A 541 36.23 4.77 -29.11
#